data_AF-A0A9E3FEQ7-F1
#
_entry.id   AF-A0A9E3FEQ7-F1
#
_cell.length_a   1.000
_cell.length_b   1.000
_cell.length_c   1.000
_cell.angle_alpha   90.00
_cell.angle_beta   90.00
_cell.angle_gamma   90.00
#
_symmetry.space_group_name_H-M   'P 1'
#
loop_
_entity.id
_entity.type
_entity.pdbx_description
1 polymer ?
#
loop_
_entity_poly.entity_id
_entity_poly.type
_entity_poly.pdbx_seq_one_letter_code
_entity_poly.pdbx_strand_id
1 'polypeptide(L)'
;MSENIASAPNLDEARVQKHLDFKLYLDAATQAVTRTRNSLYLLLTVAVVFLTVYVNTTVLDWAGARFEKMQVAYDCLQEPEKANTRECISAKEYVEELHLRGETDKPSTQEKYKEQLGALLRLRGELRRIQLPIFGSVLDVNDLGLASAILFFIFLIVLRSNFYRELDSLTSAKKRAEVFKVEEKNPQLYEESYEMLRRIPVLSSPKRDNRGFRWSAMVIITLAVIVHALIIWNDWKTSKIAFLLIGDTKSYVFYGIEWSGFVFLCLLWYVNIKVWLKLAYLFHEKTPPRWAKFFIGKGSYLNQPVVDEEPRGETPPVPLKDDGN
;
A
#
# COMPACT_ATOMS: atom_id res chain seq x y z
N MET A 1 67.58 14.80 23.56
CA MET A 1 66.42 13.89 23.62
C MET A 1 65.22 14.79 23.79
N SER A 2 64.58 15.16 22.69
CA SER A 2 63.46 16.11 22.70
C SER A 2 62.18 15.29 22.75
N GLU A 3 61.52 15.27 23.90
CA GLU A 3 60.21 14.65 24.03
C GLU A 3 59.21 15.43 23.16
N ASN A 4 58.72 14.77 22.11
CA ASN A 4 57.56 15.23 21.36
C ASN A 4 56.35 15.17 22.30
N ILE A 5 56.03 16.29 22.94
CA ILE A 5 54.77 16.48 23.63
C ILE A 5 53.70 16.52 22.53
N ALA A 6 53.07 15.37 22.29
CA ALA A 6 51.88 15.30 21.44
C ALA A 6 50.83 16.25 22.05
N SER A 7 50.58 17.36 21.36
CA SER A 7 49.54 18.31 21.76
C SER A 7 48.21 17.57 21.82
N ALA A 8 47.61 17.51 23.00
CA ALA A 8 46.28 16.94 23.17
C ALA A 8 45.33 17.61 22.14
N PRO A 9 44.50 16.83 21.43
CA PRO A 9 43.60 17.38 20.43
C PRO A 9 42.72 18.45 21.07
N ASN A 10 42.55 19.57 20.34
CA ASN A 10 41.76 20.68 20.80
C ASN A 10 40.31 20.18 21.02
N LEU A 11 39.73 20.43 22.20
CA LEU A 11 38.40 19.92 22.58
C LEU A 11 37.32 20.23 21.53
N ASP A 12 37.47 21.35 20.83
CA ASP A 12 36.57 21.77 19.76
C ASP A 12 36.65 20.87 18.51
N GLU A 13 37.85 20.39 18.12
CA GLU A 13 38.02 19.50 16.98
C GLU A 13 37.38 18.13 17.23
N ALA A 14 37.55 17.59 18.44
CA ALA A 14 36.93 16.33 18.83
C ALA A 14 35.38 16.44 18.84
N ARG A 15 34.83 17.59 19.26
CA ARG A 15 33.39 17.85 19.23
C ARG A 15 32.87 17.95 17.78
N VAL A 16 33.60 18.65 16.92
CA VAL A 16 33.25 18.79 15.49
C VAL A 16 33.26 17.44 14.79
N GLN A 17 34.29 16.61 15.03
CA GLN A 17 34.37 15.27 14.45
C GLN A 17 33.19 14.39 14.86
N LYS A 18 32.78 14.43 16.12
CA LYS A 18 31.62 13.66 16.61
C LYS A 18 30.30 14.11 15.99
N HIS A 19 30.12 15.41 15.79
CA HIS A 19 28.96 15.94 15.06
C HIS A 19 28.95 15.46 13.60
N LEU A 20 30.12 15.43 12.94
CA LEU A 20 30.28 14.88 11.60
C LEU A 20 29.92 13.38 11.56
N ASP A 21 30.37 12.60 12.54
CA ASP A 21 30.07 11.18 12.63
C ASP A 21 28.56 10.93 12.84
N PHE A 22 27.91 11.69 13.74
CA PHE A 22 26.47 11.57 13.97
C PHE A 22 25.65 11.97 12.74
N LYS A 23 26.09 12.99 12.00
CA LYS A 23 25.45 13.45 10.76
C LYS A 23 25.32 12.33 9.74
N LEU A 24 26.31 11.44 9.62
CA LEU A 24 26.25 10.29 8.71
C LEU A 24 25.08 9.34 9.05
N TYR A 25 24.85 9.06 10.33
CA TYR A 25 23.70 8.26 10.78
C TYR A 25 22.37 8.98 10.53
N LEU A 26 22.35 10.30 10.73
CA LEU A 26 21.18 11.13 10.49
C LEU A 26 20.79 11.16 9.00
N ASP A 27 21.77 11.32 8.12
CA ASP A 27 21.59 11.33 6.68
C ASP A 27 21.12 9.96 6.18
N ALA A 28 21.71 8.87 6.68
CA ALA A 28 21.27 7.51 6.38
C ALA A 28 19.82 7.26 6.80
N ALA A 29 19.44 7.67 8.02
CA ALA A 29 18.07 7.56 8.51
C ALA A 29 17.09 8.39 7.65
N THR A 30 17.47 9.62 7.30
CA THR A 30 16.65 10.52 6.47
C THR A 30 16.41 9.95 5.07
N GLN A 31 17.43 9.32 4.46
CA GLN A 31 17.28 8.65 3.17
C GLN A 31 16.36 7.43 3.26
N ALA A 32 16.50 6.61 4.32
CA ALA A 32 15.65 5.44 4.54
C ALA A 32 14.17 5.86 4.69
N VAL A 33 13.92 6.88 5.51
CA VAL A 33 12.60 7.51 5.68
C VAL A 33 12.05 7.96 4.33
N THR A 34 12.82 8.71 3.55
CA THR A 34 12.34 9.24 2.27
C THR A 34 11.89 8.13 1.32
N ARG A 35 12.60 6.99 1.28
CA ARG A 35 12.23 5.83 0.48
C ARG A 35 10.92 5.20 0.95
N THR A 36 10.79 4.94 2.25
CA THR A 36 9.55 4.40 2.83
C THR A 36 8.35 5.32 2.54
N ARG A 37 8.52 6.65 2.70
CA ARG A 37 7.46 7.62 2.38
C ARG A 37 7.03 7.56 0.92
N ASN A 38 7.99 7.52 0.00
CA ASN A 38 7.70 7.41 -1.43
C ASN A 38 6.96 6.09 -1.75
N SER A 39 7.35 4.98 -1.11
CA SER A 39 6.64 3.70 -1.27
C SER A 39 5.20 3.75 -0.72
N LEU A 40 4.95 4.44 0.39
CA LEU A 40 3.60 4.64 0.92
C LEU A 40 2.73 5.46 -0.03
N TYR A 41 3.25 6.55 -0.59
CA TYR A 41 2.52 7.35 -1.56
C TYR A 41 2.24 6.58 -2.85
N LEU A 42 3.21 5.80 -3.33
CA LEU A 42 3.01 4.95 -4.49
C LEU A 42 1.93 3.88 -4.24
N LEU A 43 1.95 3.24 -3.07
CA LEU A 43 0.92 2.28 -2.66
C LEU A 43 -0.47 2.94 -2.59
N LEU A 44 -0.57 4.15 -2.00
CA LEU A 44 -1.81 4.90 -1.94
C LEU A 44 -2.34 5.25 -3.34
N THR A 45 -1.49 5.75 -4.23
CA THR A 45 -1.87 6.08 -5.61
C THR A 45 -2.40 4.85 -6.33
N VAL A 46 -1.68 3.72 -6.25
CA VAL A 46 -2.10 2.46 -6.88
C VAL A 46 -3.43 1.97 -6.29
N ALA A 47 -3.61 2.04 -4.96
CA ALA A 47 -4.86 1.65 -4.32
C ALA A 47 -6.05 2.53 -4.77
N VAL A 48 -5.86 3.84 -4.89
CA VAL A 48 -6.88 4.77 -5.40
C VAL A 48 -7.20 4.50 -6.86
N VAL A 49 -6.21 4.20 -7.69
CA VAL A 49 -6.43 3.81 -9.10
C VAL A 49 -7.26 2.54 -9.19
N PHE A 50 -6.89 1.47 -8.47
CA PHE A 50 -7.67 0.23 -8.45
C PHE A 50 -9.08 0.44 -7.90
N LEU A 51 -9.25 1.24 -6.85
CA LEU A 51 -10.57 1.58 -6.32
C LEU A 51 -11.40 2.35 -7.34
N THR A 52 -10.80 3.30 -8.07
CA THR A 52 -11.48 4.08 -9.11
C THR A 52 -11.91 3.18 -10.25
N VAL A 53 -11.04 2.28 -10.70
CA VAL A 53 -11.37 1.26 -11.71
C VAL A 53 -12.51 0.38 -11.20
N TYR A 54 -12.42 -0.14 -9.98
CA TYR A 54 -13.46 -0.96 -9.36
C TYR A 54 -14.81 -0.24 -9.29
N VAL A 55 -14.84 1.02 -8.84
CA VAL A 55 -16.08 1.81 -8.76
C VAL A 55 -16.65 2.02 -10.16
N ASN A 56 -15.82 2.35 -11.15
CA ASN A 56 -16.27 2.56 -12.52
C ASN A 56 -16.77 1.26 -13.19
N THR A 57 -16.33 0.09 -12.75
CA THR A 57 -16.74 -1.20 -13.34
C THR A 57 -17.94 -1.84 -12.64
N THR A 58 -18.13 -1.53 -11.35
CA THR A 58 -19.20 -2.13 -10.51
C THR A 58 -20.42 -1.23 -10.35
N VAL A 59 -20.24 0.09 -10.28
CA VAL A 59 -21.37 1.02 -10.32
C VAL A 59 -21.91 0.99 -11.74
N LEU A 60 -23.23 0.87 -11.88
CA LEU A 60 -23.92 0.99 -13.17
C LEU A 60 -23.47 2.28 -13.83
N ASP A 61 -22.58 2.12 -14.81
CA ASP A 61 -22.22 3.20 -15.70
C ASP A 61 -23.47 3.59 -16.50
N TRP A 62 -23.45 4.79 -17.05
CA TRP A 62 -24.59 5.28 -17.81
C TRP A 62 -24.92 4.31 -18.95
N ALA A 63 -23.92 3.66 -19.55
CA ALA A 63 -24.14 2.64 -20.57
C ALA A 63 -24.85 1.38 -20.02
N GLY A 64 -24.48 0.90 -18.84
CA GLY A 64 -25.15 -0.21 -18.16
C GLY A 64 -26.60 0.10 -17.82
N ALA A 65 -26.88 1.29 -17.28
CA ALA A 65 -28.25 1.71 -16.96
C ALA A 65 -29.11 1.84 -18.23
N ARG A 66 -28.53 2.37 -19.31
CA ARG A 66 -29.17 2.43 -20.62
C ARG A 66 -29.42 1.05 -21.20
N PHE A 67 -28.48 0.13 -21.06
CA PHE A 67 -28.63 -1.26 -21.49
C PHE A 67 -29.76 -1.96 -20.74
N GLU A 68 -29.82 -1.83 -19.42
CA GLU A 68 -30.88 -2.42 -18.60
C GLU A 68 -32.25 -1.84 -18.97
N LYS A 69 -32.36 -0.50 -19.10
CA LYS A 69 -33.59 0.15 -19.56
C LYS A 69 -34.00 -0.31 -20.96
N MET A 70 -33.06 -0.42 -21.90
CA MET A 70 -33.34 -0.93 -23.25
C MET A 70 -33.72 -2.41 -23.25
N GLN A 71 -33.10 -3.23 -22.40
CA GLN A 71 -33.42 -4.65 -22.27
C GLN A 71 -34.85 -4.81 -21.73
N VAL A 72 -35.21 -4.08 -20.67
CA VAL A 72 -36.60 -4.08 -20.15
C VAL A 72 -37.58 -3.61 -21.23
N ALA A 73 -37.25 -2.56 -22.00
CA ALA A 73 -38.10 -2.10 -23.09
C ALA A 73 -38.26 -3.16 -24.20
N TYR A 74 -37.21 -3.90 -24.52
CA TYR A 74 -37.25 -5.01 -25.47
C TYR A 74 -38.08 -6.18 -24.96
N ASP A 75 -37.87 -6.60 -23.71
CA ASP A 75 -38.60 -7.70 -23.07
C ASP A 75 -40.10 -7.40 -23.01
N CYS A 76 -40.45 -6.13 -22.75
CA CYS A 76 -41.82 -5.61 -22.81
C CYS A 76 -42.51 -5.72 -24.18
N LEU A 77 -41.75 -5.74 -25.27
CA LEU A 77 -42.29 -5.95 -26.61
C LEU A 77 -42.50 -7.44 -26.91
N GLN A 78 -41.74 -8.32 -26.26
CA GLN A 78 -41.88 -9.77 -26.41
C GLN A 78 -42.97 -10.35 -25.51
N GLU A 79 -43.14 -9.77 -24.32
CA GLU A 79 -44.07 -10.26 -23.30
C GLU A 79 -45.21 -9.25 -23.07
N PRO A 80 -46.31 -9.32 -23.84
CA PRO A 80 -47.39 -8.34 -23.76
C PRO A 80 -48.06 -8.30 -22.38
N GLU A 81 -47.98 -9.38 -21.60
CA GLU A 81 -48.49 -9.45 -20.22
C GLU A 81 -47.77 -8.49 -19.27
N LYS A 82 -46.48 -8.20 -19.52
CA LYS A 82 -45.68 -7.25 -18.71
C LYS A 82 -45.80 -5.81 -19.18
N ALA A 83 -46.49 -5.55 -20.29
CA ALA A 83 -46.53 -4.25 -20.97
C ALA A 83 -47.06 -3.11 -20.09
N ASN A 84 -47.93 -3.41 -19.11
CA ASN A 84 -48.59 -2.43 -18.25
C ASN A 84 -47.88 -2.23 -16.89
N THR A 85 -46.73 -2.86 -16.67
CA THR A 85 -45.95 -2.65 -15.45
C THR A 85 -45.29 -1.26 -15.45
N ARG A 86 -45.13 -0.65 -14.28
CA ARG A 86 -44.50 0.67 -14.14
C ARG A 86 -43.08 0.71 -14.72
N GLU A 87 -42.31 -0.37 -14.53
CA GLU A 87 -40.97 -0.52 -15.10
C GLU A 87 -40.99 -0.51 -16.62
N CYS A 88 -41.96 -1.20 -17.22
CA CYS A 88 -42.16 -1.25 -18.66
C CYS A 88 -42.52 0.09 -19.27
N ILE A 89 -43.46 0.81 -18.65
CA ILE A 89 -43.90 2.14 -19.10
C ILE A 89 -42.70 3.10 -19.09
N SER A 90 -41.96 3.16 -17.97
CA SER A 90 -40.75 3.99 -17.86
C SER A 90 -39.67 3.62 -18.88
N ALA A 91 -39.49 2.32 -19.18
CA ALA A 91 -38.53 1.86 -20.15
C ALA A 91 -38.94 2.24 -21.60
N LYS A 92 -40.23 2.15 -21.93
CA LYS A 92 -40.77 2.58 -23.22
C LYS A 92 -40.66 4.10 -23.41
N GLU A 93 -41.03 4.90 -22.40
CA GLU A 93 -40.88 6.36 -22.43
C GLU A 93 -39.43 6.78 -22.71
N TYR A 94 -38.46 6.13 -22.05
CA TYR A 94 -37.04 6.38 -22.28
C TYR A 94 -36.62 6.12 -23.74
N VAL A 95 -37.11 5.04 -24.34
CA VAL A 95 -36.79 4.71 -25.73
C VAL A 95 -37.51 5.64 -26.72
N GLU A 96 -38.71 6.09 -26.38
CA GLU A 96 -39.45 7.11 -27.14
C GLU A 96 -38.70 8.46 -27.13
N GLU A 97 -38.15 8.87 -25.99
CA GLU A 97 -37.34 10.09 -25.85
C GLU A 97 -36.07 10.05 -26.71
N LEU A 98 -35.47 8.87 -26.89
CA LEU A 98 -34.34 8.65 -27.80
C LEU A 98 -34.71 8.70 -29.29
N HIS A 99 -35.97 9.04 -29.64
CA HIS A 99 -36.47 9.13 -31.02
C HIS A 99 -36.35 7.82 -31.80
N LEU A 100 -36.42 6.68 -31.10
CA LEU A 100 -36.32 5.35 -31.69
C LEU A 100 -37.65 4.83 -32.25
N ARG A 101 -38.66 5.71 -32.28
CA ARG A 101 -39.96 5.46 -32.87
C ARG A 101 -39.82 5.40 -34.41
N GLY A 102 -39.59 4.20 -34.92
CA GLY A 102 -40.25 3.79 -36.16
C GLY A 102 -41.72 3.50 -35.86
N GLU A 103 -42.60 3.61 -36.86
CA GLU A 103 -44.01 3.22 -36.76
C GLU A 103 -44.16 1.92 -35.95
N THR A 104 -44.84 2.01 -34.82
CA THR A 104 -44.80 1.06 -33.69
C THR A 104 -45.32 -0.35 -33.99
N ASP A 105 -45.91 -0.57 -35.16
CA ASP A 105 -46.56 -1.84 -35.54
C ASP A 105 -45.80 -2.66 -36.58
N LYS A 106 -44.59 -2.24 -36.99
CA LYS A 106 -43.82 -2.99 -37.98
C LYS A 106 -42.76 -3.88 -37.31
N PRO A 107 -42.55 -5.14 -37.81
CA PRO A 107 -41.46 -6.02 -37.33
C PRO A 107 -40.08 -5.36 -37.38
N SER A 108 -39.90 -4.31 -38.20
CA SER A 108 -38.72 -3.46 -38.24
C SER A 108 -38.37 -2.79 -36.90
N THR A 109 -39.33 -2.61 -35.99
CA THR A 109 -39.09 -1.93 -34.70
C THR A 109 -38.37 -2.87 -33.72
N GLN A 110 -38.72 -4.17 -33.68
CA GLN A 110 -38.01 -5.14 -32.85
C GLN A 110 -36.56 -5.34 -33.31
N GLU A 111 -36.32 -5.36 -34.63
CA GLU A 111 -34.97 -5.48 -35.18
C GLU A 111 -34.09 -4.29 -34.80
N LYS A 112 -34.63 -3.06 -34.84
CA LYS A 112 -33.92 -1.85 -34.40
C LYS A 112 -33.55 -1.90 -32.92
N TYR A 113 -34.47 -2.34 -32.06
CA TYR A 113 -34.16 -2.49 -30.63
C TYR A 113 -33.05 -3.51 -30.41
N LYS A 114 -33.10 -4.65 -31.12
CA LYS A 114 -32.07 -5.69 -31.04
C LYS A 114 -30.72 -5.18 -31.54
N GLU A 115 -30.68 -4.42 -32.62
CA GLU A 115 -29.47 -3.80 -33.15
C GLU A 115 -28.85 -2.84 -32.14
N GLN A 116 -29.66 -1.99 -31.52
CA GLN A 116 -29.18 -1.04 -30.52
C GLN A 116 -28.77 -1.69 -29.21
N LEU A 117 -29.49 -2.71 -28.76
CA LEU A 117 -29.08 -3.53 -27.64
C LEU A 117 -27.72 -4.18 -27.93
N GLY A 118 -27.52 -4.68 -29.16
CA GLY A 118 -26.24 -5.21 -29.63
C GLY A 118 -25.13 -4.15 -29.66
N ALA A 119 -25.42 -2.93 -30.10
CA ALA A 119 -24.48 -1.82 -30.09
C ALA A 119 -24.09 -1.40 -28.66
N LEU A 120 -25.05 -1.30 -27.74
CA LEU A 120 -24.81 -1.02 -26.32
C LEU A 120 -24.01 -2.15 -25.65
N LEU A 121 -24.29 -3.41 -26.00
CA LEU A 121 -23.54 -4.55 -25.50
C LEU A 121 -22.07 -4.51 -25.98
N ARG A 122 -21.83 -4.17 -27.25
CA ARG A 122 -20.47 -3.99 -27.80
C ARG A 122 -19.75 -2.84 -27.12
N LEU A 123 -20.40 -1.68 -27.00
CA LEU A 123 -19.85 -0.51 -26.31
C LEU A 123 -19.50 -0.85 -24.86
N ARG A 124 -20.36 -1.58 -24.16
CA ARG A 124 -20.10 -2.05 -22.78
C ARG A 124 -18.90 -2.99 -22.71
N GLY A 125 -18.75 -3.88 -23.70
CA GLY A 125 -17.58 -4.76 -23.81
C GLY A 125 -16.29 -3.98 -24.06
N GLU A 126 -16.34 -2.91 -24.87
CA GLU A 126 -15.20 -2.03 -25.13
C GLU A 126 -14.84 -1.17 -23.92
N LEU A 127 -15.82 -0.63 -23.19
CA LEU A 127 -15.61 0.17 -21.97
C LEU A 127 -15.00 -0.63 -20.83
N ARG A 128 -15.23 -1.95 -20.80
CA ARG A 128 -14.61 -2.87 -19.82
C ARG A 128 -13.15 -3.20 -20.15
N ARG A 129 -12.66 -2.83 -21.33
CA ARG A 129 -11.28 -3.06 -21.73
C ARG A 129 -10.46 -1.82 -21.44
N ILE A 130 -9.62 -1.89 -20.42
CA ILE A 130 -8.65 -0.82 -20.14
C ILE A 130 -7.43 -1.08 -21.01
N GLN A 131 -7.27 -0.28 -22.07
CA GLN A 131 -6.06 -0.29 -22.88
C GLN A 131 -4.97 0.51 -22.17
N LEU A 132 -3.87 -0.14 -21.78
CA LEU A 132 -2.69 0.55 -21.28
C LEU A 132 -1.78 0.91 -22.47
N PRO A 133 -1.73 2.19 -22.89
CA PRO A 133 -1.08 2.59 -24.15
C PRO A 133 0.42 2.28 -24.19
N ILE A 134 1.07 2.16 -23.04
CA ILE A 134 2.53 1.96 -22.94
C ILE A 134 2.94 0.51 -23.24
N PHE A 135 2.07 -0.47 -22.96
CA PHE A 135 2.43 -1.89 -23.06
C PHE A 135 1.68 -2.64 -24.16
N GLY A 136 0.72 -1.99 -24.83
CA GLY A 136 -0.15 -2.68 -25.81
C GLY A 136 -1.03 -3.78 -25.19
N SER A 137 -1.02 -3.91 -23.86
CA SER A 137 -1.83 -4.88 -23.13
C SER A 137 -3.23 -4.33 -22.89
N VAL A 138 -4.23 -5.16 -23.17
CA VAL A 138 -5.63 -4.89 -22.81
C VAL A 138 -5.90 -5.62 -21.50
N LEU A 139 -6.14 -4.88 -20.42
CA LEU A 139 -6.62 -5.47 -19.18
C LEU A 139 -8.15 -5.55 -19.23
N ASP A 140 -8.69 -6.75 -19.12
CA ASP A 140 -10.11 -6.93 -18.87
C ASP A 140 -10.39 -6.69 -17.37
N VAL A 141 -11.61 -6.25 -17.04
CA VAL A 141 -12.06 -6.10 -15.64
C VAL A 141 -11.96 -7.43 -14.89
N ASN A 142 -12.13 -8.56 -15.59
CA ASN A 142 -11.97 -9.88 -14.99
C ASN A 142 -10.54 -10.15 -14.49
N ASP A 143 -9.52 -9.51 -15.06
CA ASP A 143 -8.13 -9.67 -14.62
C ASP A 143 -7.77 -8.70 -13.49
N LEU A 144 -8.70 -7.84 -13.06
CA LEU A 144 -8.47 -6.84 -12.03
C LEU A 144 -8.15 -7.49 -10.68
N GLY A 145 -8.78 -8.62 -10.37
CA GLY A 145 -8.50 -9.43 -9.17
C GLY A 145 -7.03 -9.85 -9.14
N LEU A 146 -6.60 -10.63 -10.13
CA LEU A 146 -5.22 -11.10 -10.23
C LEU A 146 -4.19 -9.95 -10.33
N ALA A 147 -4.45 -8.93 -11.15
CA ALA A 147 -3.54 -7.81 -11.35
C ALA A 147 -3.36 -7.00 -10.05
N SER A 148 -4.46 -6.71 -9.34
CA SER A 148 -4.39 -6.02 -8.05
C SER A 148 -3.68 -6.86 -7.00
N ALA A 149 -3.91 -8.18 -6.97
CA ALA A 149 -3.23 -9.09 -6.04
C ALA A 149 -1.70 -9.02 -6.21
N ILE A 150 -1.23 -9.17 -7.44
CA ILE A 150 0.20 -9.19 -7.78
C ILE A 150 0.85 -7.83 -7.44
N LEU A 151 0.23 -6.73 -7.85
CA LEU A 151 0.80 -5.40 -7.62
C LEU A 151 0.83 -5.05 -6.13
N PHE A 152 -0.27 -5.26 -5.40
CA PHE A 152 -0.28 -5.02 -3.95
C PHE A 152 0.71 -5.93 -3.22
N PHE A 153 0.87 -7.18 -3.65
CA PHE A 153 1.86 -8.09 -3.08
C PHE A 153 3.28 -7.55 -3.23
N ILE A 154 3.66 -7.13 -4.44
CA ILE A 154 4.98 -6.53 -4.72
C ILE A 154 5.19 -5.27 -3.86
N PHE A 155 4.21 -4.35 -3.84
CA PHE A 155 4.33 -3.11 -3.07
C PHE A 155 4.43 -3.35 -1.57
N LEU A 156 3.68 -4.31 -1.01
CA LEU A 156 3.77 -4.65 0.41
C LEU A 156 5.09 -5.31 0.78
N ILE A 157 5.74 -6.05 -0.13
CA ILE A 157 7.10 -6.58 0.08
C ILE A 157 8.14 -5.45 0.06
N VAL A 158 8.08 -4.57 -0.93
CA VAL A 158 8.99 -3.42 -1.03
C VAL A 158 8.84 -2.52 0.20
N LEU A 159 7.60 -2.22 0.58
CA LEU A 159 7.30 -1.43 1.76
C LEU A 159 7.83 -2.09 3.05
N ARG A 160 7.70 -3.42 3.18
CA ARG A 160 8.27 -4.17 4.30
C ARG A 160 9.77 -3.97 4.40
N SER A 161 10.49 -4.15 3.29
CA SER A 161 11.95 -3.96 3.25
C SER A 161 12.33 -2.55 3.68
N ASN A 162 11.59 -1.54 3.19
CA ASN A 162 11.83 -0.14 3.54
C ASN A 162 11.55 0.14 5.03
N PHE A 163 10.47 -0.41 5.61
CA PHE A 163 10.22 -0.29 7.05
C PHE A 163 11.31 -0.93 7.91
N TYR A 164 11.84 -2.08 7.53
CA TYR A 164 12.94 -2.71 8.25
C TYR A 164 14.22 -1.86 8.18
N ARG A 165 14.56 -1.34 7.00
CA ARG A 165 15.73 -0.47 6.83
C ARG A 165 15.60 0.84 7.61
N GLU A 166 14.41 1.44 7.62
CA GLU A 166 14.13 2.64 8.41
C GLU A 166 14.23 2.35 9.91
N LEU A 167 13.63 1.25 10.38
CA LEU A 167 13.71 0.82 11.77
C LEU A 167 15.16 0.59 12.21
N ASP A 168 15.95 -0.10 11.41
CA ASP A 168 17.35 -0.40 11.69
C ASP A 168 18.22 0.86 11.69
N SER A 169 18.03 1.74 10.70
CA SER A 169 18.75 3.02 10.61
C SER A 169 18.46 3.92 11.81
N LEU A 170 17.19 4.05 12.20
CA LEU A 170 16.78 4.86 13.36
C LEU A 170 17.23 4.22 14.67
N THR A 171 17.20 2.90 14.79
CA THR A 171 17.69 2.19 15.98
C THR A 171 19.20 2.38 16.13
N SER A 172 19.96 2.27 15.05
CA SER A 172 21.41 2.51 15.03
C SER A 172 21.75 3.95 15.40
N ALA A 173 21.04 4.93 14.82
CA ALA A 173 21.23 6.34 15.16
C ALA A 173 20.86 6.64 16.61
N LYS A 174 19.77 6.04 17.13
CA LYS A 174 19.38 6.14 18.54
C LYS A 174 20.44 5.58 19.48
N LYS A 175 20.97 4.38 19.19
CA LYS A 175 22.06 3.77 19.96
C LYS A 175 23.28 4.69 19.99
N ARG A 176 23.67 5.25 18.84
CA ARG A 176 24.79 6.20 18.76
C ARG A 176 24.55 7.47 19.58
N ALA A 177 23.31 8.00 19.58
CA ALA A 177 22.97 9.11 20.46
C ALA A 177 23.08 8.71 21.94
N GLU A 178 22.62 7.52 22.34
CA GLU A 178 22.71 7.03 23.72
C GLU A 178 24.15 6.90 24.24
N VAL A 179 25.12 6.63 23.36
CA VAL A 179 26.56 6.65 23.72
C VAL A 179 26.99 8.02 24.25
N PHE A 180 26.53 9.12 23.63
CA PHE A 180 26.84 10.48 24.11
C PHE A 180 26.31 10.76 25.53
N LYS A 181 25.26 10.05 25.94
CA LYS A 181 24.72 10.16 27.30
C LYS A 181 25.60 9.44 28.33
N VAL A 182 26.12 8.26 28.00
CA VAL A 182 26.84 7.38 28.94
C VAL A 182 28.31 7.78 29.04
N GLU A 183 29.02 7.89 27.91
CA GLU A 183 30.48 8.08 27.89
C GLU A 183 30.88 9.54 28.16
N GLU A 184 30.15 10.50 27.60
CA GLU A 184 30.65 11.88 27.51
C GLU A 184 30.09 12.82 28.57
N LYS A 185 29.13 12.35 29.38
CA LYS A 185 28.37 13.18 30.34
C LYS A 185 27.89 14.50 29.72
N ASN A 186 27.59 14.51 28.41
CA ASN A 186 27.15 15.69 27.67
C ASN A 186 25.65 15.57 27.35
N PRO A 187 24.76 15.90 28.31
CA PRO A 187 23.32 15.74 28.13
C PRO A 187 22.76 16.62 27.01
N GLN A 188 23.38 17.78 26.74
CA GLN A 188 22.92 18.70 25.69
C GLN A 188 23.05 18.08 24.30
N LEU A 189 24.22 17.50 23.99
CA LEU A 189 24.45 16.87 22.69
C LEU A 189 23.53 15.67 22.48
N TYR A 190 23.28 14.89 23.53
CA TYR A 190 22.30 13.81 23.52
C TYR A 190 20.89 14.32 23.21
N GLU A 191 20.43 15.35 23.93
CA GLU A 191 19.08 15.92 23.74
C GLU A 191 18.89 16.48 22.33
N GLU A 192 19.87 17.23 21.80
CA GLU A 192 19.84 17.74 20.43
C GLU A 192 19.78 16.61 19.40
N SER A 193 20.66 15.61 19.53
CA SER A 193 20.72 14.46 18.63
C SER A 193 19.43 13.64 18.66
N TYR A 194 18.89 13.42 19.87
CA TYR A 194 17.65 12.69 20.08
C TYR A 194 16.43 13.46 19.54
N GLU A 195 16.40 14.78 19.72
CA GLU A 195 15.35 15.64 19.19
C GLU A 195 15.34 15.63 17.65
N MET A 196 16.51 15.68 17.01
CA MET A 196 16.61 15.54 15.55
C MET A 196 16.07 14.19 15.09
N LEU A 197 16.47 13.09 15.74
CA LEU A 197 15.99 11.74 15.38
C LEU A 197 14.49 11.57 15.56
N ARG A 198 13.90 12.19 16.58
CA ARG A 198 12.46 12.11 16.84
C ARG A 198 11.62 12.76 15.74
N ARG A 199 12.19 13.72 14.99
CA ARG A 199 11.51 14.48 13.92
C ARG A 199 11.62 13.84 12.54
N ILE A 200 12.46 12.80 12.39
CA ILE A 200 12.78 12.19 11.10
C ILE A 200 11.77 11.14 10.60
N PRO A 201 11.17 10.26 11.43
CA PRO A 201 10.38 9.13 10.94
C PRO A 201 9.28 9.54 9.95
N VAL A 202 8.99 8.65 9.00
CA VAL A 202 8.14 8.91 7.81
C VAL A 202 6.79 9.53 8.09
N LEU A 203 6.23 9.20 9.25
CA LEU A 203 5.02 9.84 9.73
C LEU A 203 5.14 10.26 11.20
N SER A 204 6.28 10.83 11.57
CA SER A 204 6.41 11.56 12.83
C SER A 204 5.80 12.95 12.65
N SER A 205 4.88 13.29 13.52
CA SER A 205 4.47 14.68 13.67
C SER A 205 5.47 15.36 14.61
N PRO A 206 5.88 16.60 14.31
CA PRO A 206 6.73 17.38 15.21
C PRO A 206 6.05 17.63 16.57
N LYS A 207 4.72 17.62 16.63
CA LYS A 207 3.95 17.73 17.87
C LYS A 207 3.83 16.38 18.58
N ARG A 208 4.09 16.40 19.89
CA ARG A 208 4.22 15.26 20.84
C ARG A 208 3.01 14.29 20.86
N ASP A 209 1.84 14.63 20.32
CA ASP A 209 0.61 13.82 20.42
C ASP A 209 -0.26 13.75 19.15
N ASN A 210 0.33 13.79 17.95
CA ASN A 210 -0.45 13.61 16.72
C ASN A 210 -0.69 12.12 16.44
N ARG A 211 -1.68 11.56 17.14
CA ARG A 211 -2.15 10.19 16.95
C ARG A 211 -2.59 9.94 15.51
N GLY A 212 -3.29 10.89 14.87
CA GLY A 212 -3.82 10.76 13.51
C GLY A 212 -2.76 10.39 12.46
N PHE A 213 -1.57 10.97 12.57
CA PHE A 213 -0.50 10.73 11.60
C PHE A 213 0.14 9.33 11.76
N ARG A 214 0.05 8.71 12.94
CA ARG A 214 0.48 7.31 13.14
C ARG A 214 -0.47 6.32 12.47
N TRP A 215 -1.75 6.68 12.38
CA TRP A 215 -2.77 5.87 11.77
C TRP A 215 -2.75 5.94 10.24
N SER A 216 -2.21 7.01 9.64
CA SER A 216 -2.27 7.18 8.19
C SER A 216 -1.55 6.06 7.42
N ALA A 217 -0.33 5.65 7.82
CA ALA A 217 0.33 4.48 7.21
C ALA A 217 -0.49 3.20 7.39
N MET A 218 -1.08 2.98 8.57
CA MET A 218 -1.93 1.80 8.78
C MET A 218 -3.13 1.81 7.85
N VAL A 219 -3.80 2.96 7.72
CA VAL A 219 -4.95 3.13 6.84
C VAL A 219 -4.55 2.87 5.39
N ILE A 220 -3.42 3.41 4.92
CA ILE A 220 -2.92 3.19 3.55
C ILE A 220 -2.64 1.70 3.31
N ILE A 221 -1.93 1.04 4.23
CA ILE A 221 -1.61 -0.40 4.11
C ILE A 221 -2.89 -1.25 4.14
N THR A 222 -3.86 -0.87 4.98
CA THR A 222 -5.15 -1.57 5.09
C THR A 222 -6.03 -1.33 3.87
N LEU A 223 -5.98 -0.15 3.26
CA LEU A 223 -6.73 0.20 2.07
C LEU A 223 -6.45 -0.77 0.92
N ALA A 224 -5.19 -1.16 0.70
CA ALA A 224 -4.83 -2.13 -0.35
C ALA A 224 -5.53 -3.49 -0.15
N VAL A 225 -5.59 -3.98 1.09
CA VAL A 225 -6.31 -5.24 1.41
C VAL A 225 -7.81 -5.09 1.25
N ILE A 226 -8.39 -3.97 1.69
CA ILE A 226 -9.81 -3.68 1.54
C ILE A 226 -10.21 -3.61 0.06
N VAL A 227 -9.45 -2.88 -0.76
CA VAL A 227 -9.71 -2.76 -2.20
C VAL A 227 -9.69 -4.14 -2.87
N HIS A 228 -8.69 -4.97 -2.56
CA HIS A 228 -8.64 -6.33 -3.12
C HIS A 228 -9.78 -7.22 -2.60
N ALA A 229 -10.17 -7.10 -1.33
CA ALA A 229 -11.33 -7.81 -0.78
C ALA A 229 -12.64 -7.41 -1.47
N LEU A 230 -12.82 -6.13 -1.83
CA LEU A 230 -13.98 -5.65 -2.57
C LEU A 230 -14.04 -6.21 -3.99
N ILE A 231 -12.88 -6.36 -4.65
CA ILE A 231 -12.77 -6.99 -5.96
C ILE A 231 -13.19 -8.46 -5.87
N ILE A 232 -12.58 -9.25 -4.96
CA ILE A 232 -12.96 -10.65 -4.74
C ILE A 232 -14.44 -10.81 -4.38
N TRP A 233 -14.98 -9.91 -3.56
CA TRP A 233 -16.40 -9.93 -3.21
C TRP A 233 -17.29 -9.73 -4.44
N ASN A 234 -16.92 -8.84 -5.34
CA ASN A 234 -17.62 -8.64 -6.59
C ASN A 234 -17.51 -9.87 -7.50
N ASP A 235 -16.32 -10.44 -7.63
CA ASP A 235 -16.08 -11.63 -8.45
C ASP A 235 -16.83 -12.84 -7.90
N TRP A 236 -16.92 -12.98 -6.58
CA TRP A 236 -17.77 -13.98 -5.94
C TRP A 236 -19.24 -13.82 -6.31
N LYS A 237 -19.77 -12.58 -6.31
CA LYS A 237 -21.16 -12.30 -6.68
C LYS A 237 -21.45 -12.63 -8.15
N THR A 238 -20.49 -12.40 -9.03
CA THR A 238 -20.62 -12.65 -10.48
C THR A 238 -20.22 -14.08 -10.88
N SER A 239 -19.76 -14.90 -9.94
CA SER A 239 -19.26 -16.26 -10.18
C SER A 239 -20.19 -17.16 -10.97
N LYS A 240 -21.51 -17.09 -10.72
CA LYS A 240 -22.50 -17.87 -11.47
C LYS A 240 -22.41 -17.66 -12.98
N ILE A 241 -22.12 -16.43 -13.42
CA ILE A 241 -21.97 -16.09 -14.83
C ILE A 241 -20.65 -16.68 -15.38
N ALA A 242 -19.57 -16.59 -14.61
CA ALA A 242 -18.27 -17.16 -14.99
C ALA A 242 -18.35 -18.69 -15.16
N PHE A 243 -19.01 -19.39 -14.23
CA PHE A 243 -19.24 -20.84 -14.29
C PHE A 243 -19.99 -21.24 -15.56
N LEU A 244 -21.02 -20.48 -15.96
CA LEU A 244 -21.78 -20.72 -17.18
C LEU A 244 -20.97 -20.50 -18.46
N LEU A 245 -20.06 -19.52 -18.49
CA LEU A 245 -19.31 -19.14 -19.69
C LEU A 245 -18.03 -19.96 -19.91
N ILE A 246 -17.28 -20.23 -18.85
CA ILE A 246 -15.92 -20.81 -18.92
C ILE A 246 -15.93 -22.29 -18.53
N GLY A 247 -16.93 -22.72 -17.76
CA GLY A 247 -17.05 -24.06 -17.19
C GLY A 247 -16.47 -24.17 -15.78
N ASP A 248 -16.92 -25.20 -15.06
CA ASP A 248 -16.67 -25.38 -13.63
C ASP A 248 -15.20 -25.47 -13.27
N THR A 249 -14.46 -26.38 -13.91
CA THR A 249 -13.08 -26.70 -13.52
C THR A 249 -12.13 -25.51 -13.59
N LYS A 250 -12.21 -24.71 -14.66
CA LYS A 250 -11.33 -23.55 -14.85
C LYS A 250 -11.66 -22.43 -13.86
N SER A 251 -12.95 -22.17 -13.67
CA SER A 251 -13.42 -21.12 -12.76
C SER A 251 -12.95 -21.38 -11.32
N TYR A 252 -13.01 -22.64 -10.84
CA TYR A 252 -12.48 -23.00 -9.52
C TYR A 252 -10.98 -22.73 -9.35
N VAL A 253 -10.18 -23.00 -10.38
CA VAL A 253 -8.72 -22.75 -10.33
C VAL A 253 -8.43 -21.25 -10.19
N PHE A 254 -9.12 -20.41 -10.97
CA PHE A 254 -8.96 -18.95 -10.89
C PHE A 254 -9.34 -18.41 -9.50
N TYR A 255 -10.53 -18.78 -8.98
CA TYR A 255 -10.92 -18.39 -7.63
C TYR A 255 -9.94 -18.88 -6.56
N GLY A 256 -9.43 -20.11 -6.70
CA GLY A 256 -8.43 -20.65 -5.78
C GLY A 256 -7.15 -19.80 -5.74
N ILE A 257 -6.66 -19.39 -6.90
CA ILE A 257 -5.49 -18.50 -7.02
C ILE A 257 -5.78 -17.15 -6.35
N GLU A 258 -6.91 -16.52 -6.63
CA GLU A 258 -7.26 -15.21 -6.06
C GLU A 258 -7.42 -15.26 -4.54
N TRP A 259 -8.14 -16.25 -4.01
CA TRP A 259 -8.28 -16.45 -2.57
C TRP A 259 -6.94 -16.70 -1.89
N SER A 260 -6.07 -17.51 -2.51
CA SER A 260 -4.72 -17.72 -1.99
C SER A 260 -3.92 -16.41 -1.97
N GLY A 261 -4.02 -15.60 -3.03
CA GLY A 261 -3.41 -14.28 -3.12
C GLY A 261 -3.90 -13.34 -2.01
N PHE A 262 -5.20 -13.33 -1.73
CA PHE A 262 -5.79 -12.55 -0.64
C PHE A 262 -5.28 -12.99 0.74
N VAL A 263 -5.16 -14.29 0.99
CA VAL A 263 -4.57 -14.80 2.23
C VAL A 263 -3.12 -14.33 2.38
N PHE A 264 -2.31 -14.42 1.32
CA PHE A 264 -0.94 -13.91 1.34
C PHE A 264 -0.88 -12.39 1.58
N LEU A 265 -1.78 -11.62 0.97
CA LEU A 265 -1.89 -10.18 1.22
C LEU A 265 -2.25 -9.87 2.67
N CYS A 266 -3.20 -10.60 3.27
CA CYS A 266 -3.54 -10.46 4.69
C CYS A 266 -2.34 -10.76 5.61
N LEU A 267 -1.55 -11.80 5.29
CA LEU A 267 -0.33 -12.11 6.04
C LEU A 267 0.73 -11.01 5.90
N LEU A 268 0.96 -10.50 4.68
CA LEU A 268 1.88 -9.39 4.44
C LEU A 268 1.42 -8.11 5.13
N TRP A 269 0.13 -7.80 5.09
CA TRP A 269 -0.48 -6.70 5.83
C TRP A 269 -0.18 -6.81 7.32
N TYR A 270 -0.46 -7.97 7.93
CA TYR A 270 -0.22 -8.20 9.36
C TYR A 270 1.25 -7.98 9.74
N VAL A 271 2.19 -8.51 8.95
CA VAL A 271 3.62 -8.34 9.23
C VAL A 271 4.06 -6.89 9.03
N ASN A 272 3.59 -6.20 7.99
CA ASN A 272 3.88 -4.78 7.79
C ASN A 272 3.36 -3.91 8.94
N ILE A 273 2.12 -4.14 9.37
CA ILE A 273 1.50 -3.44 10.51
C ILE A 273 2.31 -3.66 11.79
N LYS A 274 2.82 -4.87 12.02
CA LYS A 274 3.67 -5.18 13.17
C LYS A 274 4.99 -4.39 13.15
N VAL A 275 5.67 -4.30 11.99
CA VAL A 275 6.92 -3.53 11.86
C VAL A 275 6.65 -2.03 11.98
N TRP A 276 5.59 -1.54 11.32
CA TRP A 276 5.14 -0.16 11.44
C TRP A 276 4.86 0.23 12.88
N LEU A 277 4.19 -0.62 13.67
CA LEU A 277 3.96 -0.37 15.09
C LEU A 277 5.27 -0.23 15.88
N LYS A 278 6.26 -1.07 15.62
CA LYS A 278 7.58 -0.94 16.26
C LYS A 278 8.21 0.41 15.94
N LEU A 279 8.17 0.80 14.67
CA LEU A 279 8.69 2.08 14.19
C LEU A 279 7.96 3.28 14.82
N ALA A 280 6.63 3.26 14.83
CA ALA A 280 5.77 4.32 15.36
C ALA A 280 5.94 4.55 16.88
N TYR A 281 6.36 3.52 17.61
CA TYR A 281 6.60 3.58 19.05
C TYR A 281 8.09 3.61 19.45
N LEU A 282 9.02 3.66 18.49
CA LEU A 282 10.48 3.63 18.76
C LEU A 282 10.96 4.78 19.66
N PHE A 283 10.42 5.98 19.43
CA PHE A 283 10.75 7.22 20.17
C PHE A 283 9.65 7.62 21.17
N HIS A 284 8.75 6.69 21.52
CA HIS A 284 7.67 7.00 22.43
C HIS A 284 8.06 6.70 23.88
N GLU A 285 8.11 7.74 24.70
CA GLU A 285 8.38 7.61 26.14
C GLU A 285 7.27 6.82 26.88
N LYS A 286 6.01 6.93 26.42
CA LYS A 286 4.90 6.17 27.04
C LYS A 286 4.81 4.77 26.46
N THR A 287 4.52 3.80 27.32
CA THR A 287 4.29 2.42 26.89
C THR A 287 3.19 2.33 25.82
N PRO A 288 3.34 1.47 24.79
CA PRO A 288 2.33 1.32 23.77
C PRO A 288 1.00 0.84 24.39
N PRO A 289 -0.15 1.21 23.80
CA PRO A 289 -1.45 0.75 24.28
C PRO A 289 -1.55 -0.77 24.22
N ARG A 290 -2.44 -1.37 25.04
CA ARG A 290 -2.56 -2.83 25.18
C ARG A 290 -2.76 -3.55 23.84
N TRP A 291 -3.55 -2.98 22.94
CA TRP A 291 -3.76 -3.54 21.61
C TRP A 291 -2.48 -3.52 20.76
N ALA A 292 -1.65 -2.48 20.83
CA ALA A 292 -0.39 -2.41 20.08
C ALA A 292 0.65 -3.39 20.65
N LYS A 293 0.65 -3.61 21.98
CA LYS A 293 1.49 -4.63 22.62
C LYS A 293 1.22 -6.05 22.11
N PHE A 294 -0.04 -6.36 21.79
CA PHE A 294 -0.43 -7.64 21.18
C PHE A 294 0.31 -7.87 19.86
N PHE A 295 0.34 -6.88 18.97
CA PHE A 295 1.03 -6.97 17.68
C PHE A 295 2.56 -6.96 17.81
N ILE A 296 3.12 -6.10 18.65
CA ILE A 296 4.58 -5.95 18.82
C ILE A 296 5.21 -7.22 19.41
N GLY A 297 4.45 -7.97 20.22
CA GLY A 297 4.91 -9.19 20.89
C GLY A 297 5.72 -8.88 22.16
N LYS A 298 5.69 -9.80 23.13
CA LYS A 298 6.33 -9.62 24.46
C LYS A 298 7.87 -9.56 24.45
N GLY A 299 8.53 -9.89 23.34
CA GLY A 299 10.00 -9.99 23.24
C GLY A 299 10.68 -8.98 22.30
N SER A 300 10.05 -7.83 22.01
CA SER A 300 10.67 -6.87 21.08
C SER A 300 11.87 -6.15 21.71
N TYR A 301 12.95 -6.05 20.93
CA TYR A 301 14.25 -5.37 21.15
C TYR A 301 14.24 -4.01 21.87
N LEU A 302 13.08 -3.40 22.09
CA LEU A 302 12.92 -2.15 22.84
C LEU A 302 13.35 -2.26 24.31
N ASN A 303 13.41 -3.48 24.85
CA ASN A 303 13.79 -3.74 26.24
C ASN A 303 15.11 -4.52 26.39
N GLN A 304 15.88 -4.74 25.32
CA GLN A 304 17.22 -5.26 25.55
C GLN A 304 17.99 -4.16 26.27
N PRO A 305 18.51 -4.40 27.50
CA PRO A 305 19.49 -3.48 28.06
C PRO A 305 20.58 -3.32 27.00
N VAL A 306 21.11 -2.11 26.85
CA VAL A 306 22.35 -1.91 26.10
C VAL A 306 23.36 -2.80 26.83
N VAL A 307 23.54 -4.02 26.33
CA VAL A 307 24.62 -4.89 26.78
C VAL A 307 25.83 -4.08 26.36
N ASP A 308 26.55 -3.56 27.35
CA ASP A 308 27.80 -2.87 27.14
C ASP A 308 28.63 -3.81 26.27
N GLU A 309 28.71 -3.51 24.96
CA GLU A 309 29.70 -4.15 24.12
C GLU A 309 31.00 -3.69 24.75
N GLU A 310 31.60 -4.56 25.57
CA GLU A 310 32.94 -4.38 26.09
C GLU A 310 33.76 -3.86 24.91
N PRO A 311 34.35 -2.65 25.03
CA PRO A 311 35.05 -2.03 23.93
C PRO A 311 35.99 -3.10 23.40
N ARG A 312 35.80 -3.54 22.15
CA ARG A 312 36.63 -4.59 21.55
C ARG A 312 38.05 -4.12 21.77
N GLY A 313 38.73 -4.74 22.73
CA GLY A 313 40.06 -4.34 23.15
C GLY A 313 40.84 -4.21 21.87
N GLU A 314 41.41 -3.02 21.65
CA GLU A 314 42.23 -2.72 20.49
C GLU A 314 43.06 -3.96 20.24
N THR A 315 42.83 -4.61 19.09
CA THR A 315 43.64 -5.75 18.70
C THR A 315 45.09 -5.30 18.87
N PRO A 316 45.86 -5.93 19.77
CA PRO A 316 47.19 -5.45 20.08
C PRO A 316 47.96 -5.33 18.77
N PRO A 317 48.74 -4.27 18.57
CA PRO A 317 49.46 -4.05 17.33
C PRO A 317 50.22 -5.33 17.00
N VAL A 318 49.92 -5.92 15.84
CA VAL A 318 50.63 -7.10 15.35
C VAL A 318 52.10 -6.70 15.30
N PRO A 319 52.99 -7.36 16.06
CA PRO A 319 54.39 -7.00 16.05
C PRO A 319 54.89 -7.15 14.61
N LEU A 320 55.37 -6.04 14.04
CA LEU A 320 56.09 -6.03 12.79
C LEU A 320 57.26 -7.00 12.96
N LYS A 321 57.23 -8.13 12.23
CA LYS A 321 58.41 -8.96 12.08
C LYS A 321 59.45 -8.11 11.38
N ASP A 322 60.50 -7.81 12.12
CA ASP A 322 61.71 -7.20 11.60
C ASP A 322 62.40 -8.28 10.76
N ASP A 323 62.18 -8.24 9.44
CA ASP A 323 62.91 -9.08 8.49
C ASP A 323 64.32 -8.50 8.35
N GLY A 324 65.16 -8.81 9.35
CA GLY A 324 66.59 -8.53 9.34
C GLY A 324 67.30 -9.37 8.28
N ASN A 325 68.01 -8.69 7.38
CA ASN A 325 68.86 -9.24 6.33
C ASN A 325 70.30 -9.45 6.83
#